data_AF-A0A382Q4F1-F1
#
_entry.id   AF-A0A382Q4F1-F1
#
_cell.length_a   1.000
_cell.length_b   1.000
_cell.length_c   1.000
_cell.angle_alpha   90.00
_cell.angle_beta   90.00
_cell.angle_gamma   90.00
#
_symmetry.space_group_name_H-M   'P 1'
#
loop_
_entity.id
_entity.type
_entity.pdbx_description
1 polymer ?
#
loop_
_entity_poly.entity_id
_entity_poly.type
_entity_poly.pdbx_seq_one_letter_code
_entity_poly.pdbx_strand_id
1 'polypeptide(L)'
;AGYYKIRFGIETGSNYVAKQMTLGKKHDLEKLRSILNFGKNIDMRFYATISVGGLGSSPEEDQKTVDLVYELASKGLIHEIQVSINTPQPGTDFYNSCIEQGLLKAQTTNEGFDGNGHVVVEYPNYRAEQIQEKQREVLAAFDLGKAKANTSTFMDTAKESLNSIPDNSSILILRSARPWMIQSIIEAINKYGKISIDLLGQDAVAEELKSNPGIKNTYSYGDGFFSPNTIDSYLIEQLNNTSYDFILLPMANNHLDGYRNVIEVARLIEPKFILGIYPEGNTRTIEQKKMSKF
;
A
#
# COMPACT_ATOMS: atom_id res chain seq x y z
N ALA A 1 -5.44 -25.25 -14.57
CA ALA A 1 -6.46 -24.27 -14.10
C ALA A 1 -5.96 -22.82 -14.07
N GLY A 2 -4.64 -22.54 -14.11
CA GLY A 2 -4.13 -21.16 -14.33
C GLY A 2 -4.25 -20.19 -13.14
N TYR A 3 -4.70 -20.67 -11.98
CA TYR A 3 -4.74 -19.87 -10.76
C TYR A 3 -3.32 -19.56 -10.27
N TYR A 4 -3.04 -18.28 -10.03
CA TYR A 4 -1.75 -17.79 -9.54
C TYR A 4 -1.87 -16.94 -8.26
N LYS A 5 -3.10 -16.57 -7.86
CA LYS A 5 -3.38 -15.77 -6.65
C LYS A 5 -4.68 -16.22 -5.99
N ILE A 6 -4.67 -16.29 -4.65
CA ILE A 6 -5.85 -16.59 -3.81
C ILE A 6 -6.08 -15.43 -2.84
N ARG A 7 -7.34 -15.02 -2.67
CA ARG A 7 -7.75 -14.11 -1.59
C ARG A 7 -8.21 -14.91 -0.38
N PHE A 8 -7.69 -14.58 0.80
CA PHE A 8 -7.87 -15.36 2.02
C PHE A 8 -8.18 -14.46 3.22
N GLY A 9 -9.27 -14.80 3.94
CA GLY A 9 -9.65 -14.14 5.18
C GLY A 9 -8.84 -14.64 6.36
N ILE A 10 -7.93 -13.81 6.85
CA ILE A 10 -7.19 -14.05 8.10
C ILE A 10 -7.95 -13.43 9.27
N GLU A 11 -8.59 -12.29 9.03
CA GLU A 11 -9.39 -11.50 9.96
C GLU A 11 -8.59 -10.94 11.14
N THR A 12 -7.99 -11.75 12.00
CA THR A 12 -7.26 -11.29 13.19
C THR A 12 -6.13 -12.24 13.54
N GLY A 13 -5.09 -11.72 14.21
CA GLY A 13 -4.05 -12.53 14.86
C GLY A 13 -4.40 -12.95 16.29
N SER A 14 -5.53 -12.50 16.83
CA SER A 14 -5.95 -12.79 18.20
C SER A 14 -6.95 -13.96 18.26
N ASN A 15 -6.59 -15.00 19.01
CA ASN A 15 -7.52 -16.08 19.37
C ASN A 15 -8.72 -15.58 20.19
N TYR A 16 -8.53 -14.54 21.00
CA TYR A 16 -9.59 -13.97 21.83
C TYR A 16 -10.61 -13.25 20.95
N VAL A 17 -10.16 -12.32 20.11
CA VAL A 17 -11.03 -11.59 19.17
C VAL A 17 -11.69 -12.56 18.20
N ALA A 18 -10.97 -13.55 17.67
CA ALA A 18 -11.54 -14.57 16.79
C ALA A 18 -12.68 -15.37 17.43
N LYS A 19 -12.58 -15.64 18.74
CA LYS A 19 -13.65 -16.31 19.51
C LYS A 19 -14.86 -15.39 19.65
N GLN A 20 -14.66 -14.11 19.96
CA GLN A 20 -15.73 -13.11 20.09
C GLN A 20 -16.43 -12.86 18.75
N MET A 21 -15.67 -12.85 17.64
CA MET A 21 -16.17 -12.77 16.26
C MET A 21 -16.73 -14.09 15.71
N THR A 22 -16.85 -15.13 16.55
CA THR A 22 -17.39 -16.45 16.19
C THR A 22 -16.76 -17.13 14.97
N LEU A 23 -15.47 -16.86 14.69
CA LEU A 23 -14.75 -17.42 13.52
C LEU A 23 -14.60 -18.95 13.61
N GLY A 24 -14.60 -19.51 14.82
CA GLY A 24 -14.54 -20.95 15.06
C GLY A 24 -13.33 -21.61 14.39
N LYS A 25 -13.54 -22.76 13.75
CA LYS A 25 -12.48 -23.54 13.06
C LYS A 25 -11.82 -22.81 11.87
N LYS A 26 -12.38 -21.67 11.43
CA LYS A 26 -11.77 -20.85 10.37
C LYS A 26 -10.56 -20.08 10.89
N HIS A 27 -10.48 -19.82 12.19
CA HIS A 27 -9.31 -19.22 12.83
C HIS A 27 -8.39 -20.31 13.39
N ASP A 28 -7.36 -20.63 12.61
CA ASP A 28 -6.30 -21.57 12.99
C ASP A 28 -4.99 -21.03 12.39
N LEU A 29 -4.18 -20.38 13.24
CA LEU A 29 -2.96 -19.71 12.79
C LEU A 29 -1.86 -20.71 12.37
N GLU A 30 -1.84 -21.91 12.94
CA GLU A 30 -0.87 -22.94 12.55
C GLU A 30 -1.22 -23.50 11.17
N LYS A 31 -2.50 -23.81 10.95
CA LYS A 31 -2.97 -24.22 9.62
C LYS A 31 -2.80 -23.12 8.58
N LEU A 32 -3.06 -21.87 8.94
CA LEU A 32 -2.81 -20.70 8.09
C LEU A 32 -1.34 -20.67 7.63
N ARG A 33 -0.40 -20.74 8.58
CA ARG A 33 1.04 -20.76 8.25
C ARG A 33 1.40 -21.94 7.36
N SER A 34 0.85 -23.12 7.62
CA SER A 34 1.08 -24.31 6.79
C SER A 34 0.61 -24.10 5.35
N ILE A 35 -0.61 -23.57 5.15
CA ILE A 35 -1.17 -23.29 3.81
C ILE A 35 -0.35 -22.24 3.07
N LEU A 36 0.04 -21.16 3.75
CA LEU A 36 0.80 -20.09 3.10
C LEU A 36 2.21 -20.56 2.70
N ASN A 37 2.87 -21.35 3.55
CA ASN A 37 4.18 -21.95 3.20
C ASN A 37 4.05 -22.92 2.03
N PHE A 38 3.01 -23.77 2.02
CA PHE A 38 2.74 -24.64 0.89
C PHE A 38 2.53 -23.84 -0.40
N GLY A 39 1.71 -22.79 -0.35
CA GLY A 39 1.45 -21.93 -1.50
C GLY A 39 2.72 -21.23 -2.01
N LYS A 40 3.58 -20.74 -1.11
CA LYS A 40 4.88 -20.17 -1.47
C LYS A 40 5.75 -21.16 -2.25
N ASN A 41 5.78 -22.44 -1.85
CA ASN A 41 6.57 -23.46 -2.53
C ASN A 41 6.08 -23.79 -3.95
N ILE A 42 4.86 -23.42 -4.30
CA ILE A 42 4.28 -23.60 -5.64
C ILE A 42 4.06 -22.27 -6.38
N ASP A 43 4.70 -21.19 -5.92
CA ASP A 43 4.58 -19.83 -6.47
C ASP A 43 3.13 -19.29 -6.50
N MET A 44 2.32 -19.68 -5.53
CA MET A 44 0.98 -19.13 -5.32
C MET A 44 1.06 -17.81 -4.55
N ARG A 45 0.44 -16.76 -5.08
CA ARG A 45 0.32 -15.46 -4.41
C ARG A 45 -0.89 -15.43 -3.49
N PHE A 46 -0.79 -14.65 -2.41
CA PHE A 46 -1.87 -14.50 -1.43
C PHE A 46 -2.25 -13.04 -1.20
N TYR A 47 -3.54 -12.76 -1.29
CA TYR A 47 -4.17 -11.52 -0.86
C TYR A 47 -4.81 -11.77 0.52
N ALA A 48 -4.28 -11.15 1.57
CA ALA A 48 -4.83 -11.25 2.92
C ALA A 48 -5.92 -10.20 3.18
N THR A 49 -7.06 -10.60 3.75
CA THR A 49 -8.00 -9.65 4.36
C THR A 49 -7.88 -9.73 5.88
N ILE A 50 -7.73 -8.57 6.50
CA ILE A 50 -7.50 -8.36 7.93
C ILE A 50 -8.54 -7.37 8.45
N SER A 51 -8.94 -7.54 9.71
CA SER A 51 -9.83 -6.65 10.42
C SER A 51 -9.31 -6.30 11.82
N VAL A 52 -9.55 -5.06 12.24
CA VAL A 52 -9.24 -4.54 13.58
C VAL A 52 -10.48 -3.88 14.19
N GLY A 53 -10.53 -3.73 15.52
CA GLY A 53 -11.67 -3.14 16.21
C GLY A 53 -12.92 -4.04 16.27
N GLY A 54 -12.76 -5.34 16.07
CA GLY A 54 -13.83 -6.33 16.22
C GLY A 54 -14.27 -6.48 17.66
N LEU A 55 -15.35 -7.25 17.88
CA LEU A 55 -15.82 -7.54 19.24
C LEU A 55 -14.68 -8.15 20.07
N GLY A 56 -14.45 -7.61 21.28
CA GLY A 56 -13.35 -8.03 22.15
C GLY A 56 -11.98 -7.46 21.79
N SER A 57 -11.88 -6.57 20.80
CA SER A 57 -10.62 -5.87 20.52
C SER A 57 -10.19 -4.98 21.68
N SER A 58 -8.88 -4.95 21.90
CA SER A 58 -8.16 -4.03 22.78
C SER A 58 -6.87 -3.63 22.08
N PRO A 59 -6.12 -2.62 22.58
CA PRO A 59 -4.80 -2.30 22.05
C PRO A 59 -3.88 -3.52 21.96
N GLU A 60 -3.87 -4.37 22.99
CA GLU A 60 -3.02 -5.57 23.08
C GLU A 60 -3.50 -6.68 22.14
N GLU A 61 -4.81 -6.87 21.99
CA GLU A 61 -5.35 -7.93 21.13
C GLU A 61 -5.17 -7.61 19.65
N ASP A 62 -5.42 -6.37 19.23
CA ASP A 62 -5.20 -5.97 17.84
C ASP A 62 -3.70 -5.84 17.51
N GLN A 63 -2.83 -5.63 18.52
CA GLN A 63 -1.37 -5.70 18.32
C GLN A 63 -0.94 -7.09 17.80
N LYS A 64 -1.56 -8.17 18.26
CA LYS A 64 -1.26 -9.53 17.75
C LYS A 64 -1.51 -9.65 16.25
N THR A 65 -2.48 -8.91 15.73
CA THR A 65 -2.76 -8.83 14.29
C THR A 65 -1.66 -8.08 13.55
N VAL A 66 -1.17 -6.96 14.11
CA VAL A 66 -0.02 -6.21 13.56
C VAL A 66 1.22 -7.12 13.48
N ASP A 67 1.52 -7.82 14.57
CA ASP A 67 2.69 -8.71 14.67
C ASP A 67 2.60 -9.87 13.68
N LEU A 68 1.42 -10.49 13.55
CA LEU A 68 1.15 -11.54 12.57
C LEU A 68 1.35 -11.03 11.14
N VAL A 69 0.82 -9.85 10.80
CA VAL A 69 0.96 -9.28 9.46
C VAL A 69 2.42 -9.00 9.12
N TYR A 70 3.19 -8.43 10.05
CA TYR A 70 4.64 -8.26 9.87
C TYR A 70 5.34 -9.61 9.65
N GLU A 71 5.04 -10.62 10.46
CA GLU A 71 5.61 -11.96 10.34
C GLU A 71 5.36 -12.55 8.95
N LEU A 72 4.10 -12.55 8.49
CA LEU A 72 3.71 -13.14 7.22
C LEU A 72 4.32 -12.37 6.04
N ALA A 73 4.28 -11.04 6.06
CA ALA A 73 4.82 -10.20 5.00
C ALA A 73 6.36 -10.33 4.91
N SER A 74 7.06 -10.30 6.04
CA SER A 74 8.53 -10.43 6.08
C SER A 74 9.06 -11.80 5.66
N LYS A 75 8.24 -12.84 5.75
CA LYS A 75 8.54 -14.18 5.21
C LYS A 75 8.13 -14.33 3.74
N GLY A 76 7.55 -13.31 3.11
CA GLY A 76 7.04 -13.37 1.74
C GLY A 76 5.85 -14.30 1.58
N LEU A 77 5.05 -14.49 2.64
CA LEU A 77 3.90 -15.39 2.64
C LEU A 77 2.61 -14.72 2.15
N ILE A 78 2.53 -13.39 2.26
CA ILE A 78 1.42 -12.58 1.75
C ILE A 78 1.95 -11.50 0.80
N HIS A 79 1.17 -11.21 -0.24
CA HIS A 79 1.59 -10.40 -1.39
C HIS A 79 0.75 -9.12 -1.54
N GLU A 80 -0.52 -9.20 -1.17
CA GLU A 80 -1.46 -8.08 -1.13
C GLU A 80 -2.21 -8.12 0.20
N ILE A 81 -2.68 -6.97 0.66
CA ILE A 81 -3.43 -6.85 1.92
C ILE A 81 -4.57 -5.86 1.77
N GLN A 82 -5.69 -6.17 2.42
CA GLN A 82 -6.73 -5.23 2.78
C GLN A 82 -6.91 -5.25 4.29
N VAL A 83 -7.02 -4.07 4.89
CA VAL A 83 -7.26 -3.92 6.33
C VAL A 83 -8.53 -3.10 6.50
N SER A 84 -9.56 -3.69 7.09
CA SER A 84 -10.82 -3.02 7.40
C SER A 84 -10.99 -2.83 8.90
N ILE A 85 -11.60 -1.71 9.27
CA ILE A 85 -12.22 -1.59 10.59
C ILE A 85 -13.42 -2.55 10.61
N ASN A 86 -13.53 -3.36 11.66
CA ASN A 86 -14.65 -4.29 11.78
C ASN A 86 -15.92 -3.48 12.05
N THR A 87 -16.83 -3.48 11.08
CA THR A 87 -18.06 -2.70 11.17
C THR A 87 -19.22 -3.59 11.59
N PRO A 88 -19.92 -3.28 12.70
CA PRO A 88 -21.14 -3.96 13.09
C PRO A 88 -22.27 -3.60 12.11
N GLN A 89 -22.40 -4.34 11.01
CA GLN A 89 -23.44 -4.08 10.02
C GLN A 89 -24.82 -4.41 10.61
N PRO A 90 -25.84 -3.53 10.46
CA PRO A 90 -27.19 -3.79 10.95
C PRO A 90 -27.72 -5.17 10.53
N GLY A 91 -28.28 -5.92 11.49
CA GLY A 91 -28.78 -7.29 11.27
C GLY A 91 -27.74 -8.39 11.45
N THR A 92 -26.49 -8.07 11.84
CA THR A 92 -25.47 -9.06 12.21
C THR A 92 -25.45 -9.31 13.72
N ASP A 93 -24.94 -10.48 14.13
CA ASP A 93 -24.71 -10.81 15.54
C ASP A 93 -23.77 -9.81 16.22
N PHE A 94 -22.79 -9.28 15.47
CA PHE A 94 -21.89 -8.24 15.96
C PHE A 94 -22.65 -6.95 16.29
N TYR A 95 -23.54 -6.49 15.40
CA TYR A 95 -24.39 -5.33 15.66
C TYR A 95 -25.30 -5.50 16.86
N ASN A 96 -25.96 -6.65 16.98
CA ASN A 96 -26.82 -6.95 18.12
C ASN A 96 -26.02 -6.94 19.43
N SER A 97 -24.82 -7.54 19.44
CA SER A 97 -23.93 -7.53 20.59
C SER A 97 -23.50 -6.11 20.98
N CYS A 98 -23.21 -5.25 20.00
CA CYS A 98 -22.86 -3.85 20.27
C CYS A 98 -24.05 -3.04 20.81
N ILE A 99 -25.29 -3.30 20.36
CA ILE A 99 -26.49 -2.68 20.93
C ILE A 99 -26.68 -3.11 22.38
N GLU A 100 -26.63 -4.41 22.66
CA GLU A 100 -26.84 -4.97 24.00
C GLU A 100 -25.80 -4.46 25.02
N GLN A 101 -24.56 -4.28 24.58
CA GLN A 101 -23.46 -3.80 25.42
C GLN A 101 -23.32 -2.28 25.44
N GLY A 102 -24.16 -1.53 24.70
CA GLY A 102 -24.08 -0.08 24.61
C GLY A 102 -22.78 0.42 23.96
N LEU A 103 -22.21 -0.34 23.02
CA LEU A 103 -20.93 -0.07 22.36
C LEU A 103 -21.07 0.72 21.05
N LEU A 104 -22.28 0.98 20.55
CA LEU A 104 -22.45 1.80 19.34
C LEU A 104 -22.46 3.28 19.66
N LYS A 105 -21.82 4.08 18.80
CA LYS A 105 -21.90 5.54 18.87
C LYS A 105 -23.34 6.00 18.73
N ALA A 106 -23.79 6.83 19.68
CA ALA A 106 -25.18 7.28 19.80
C ALA A 106 -25.74 8.02 18.57
N GLN A 107 -24.89 8.55 17.69
CA GLN A 107 -25.28 9.31 16.48
C GLN A 107 -24.64 8.75 15.19
N THR A 108 -24.60 7.43 15.03
CA THR A 108 -24.07 6.82 13.80
C THR A 108 -25.07 6.96 12.64
N THR A 109 -24.66 7.63 11.56
CA THR A 109 -25.41 7.65 10.28
C THR A 109 -25.15 6.37 9.48
N ASN A 110 -25.98 6.08 8.47
CA ASN A 110 -25.76 4.93 7.58
C ASN A 110 -24.40 4.97 6.88
N GLU A 111 -23.93 6.17 6.51
CA GLU A 111 -22.60 6.38 5.90
C GLU A 111 -21.45 6.05 6.85
N GLY A 112 -21.69 6.10 8.16
CA GLY A 112 -20.71 5.71 9.18
C GLY A 112 -20.39 4.22 9.17
N PHE A 113 -21.26 3.37 8.62
CA PHE A 113 -21.01 1.91 8.52
C PHE A 113 -20.09 1.55 7.33
N ASP A 114 -19.02 2.32 7.13
CA ASP A 114 -17.96 2.08 6.15
C ASP A 114 -16.69 1.57 6.85
N GLY A 115 -16.39 0.28 6.63
CA GLY A 115 -15.22 -0.40 7.21
C GLY A 115 -13.88 0.04 6.63
N ASN A 116 -13.84 0.95 5.66
CA ASN A 116 -12.59 1.48 5.13
C ASN A 116 -12.06 2.69 5.91
N GLY A 117 -12.93 3.49 6.55
CA GLY A 117 -12.52 4.75 7.17
C GLY A 117 -13.20 5.11 8.50
N HIS A 118 -14.30 4.46 8.86
CA HIS A 118 -15.11 4.88 10.00
C HIS A 118 -15.16 3.83 11.11
N VAL A 119 -15.00 4.30 12.35
CA VAL A 119 -15.22 3.49 13.55
C VAL A 119 -16.52 3.93 14.20
N VAL A 120 -17.47 3.00 14.28
CA VAL A 120 -18.82 3.22 14.83
C VAL A 120 -19.01 2.59 16.22
N VAL A 121 -17.98 1.89 16.71
CA VAL A 121 -17.94 1.30 18.04
C VAL A 121 -17.16 2.19 19.02
N GLU A 122 -17.54 2.14 20.29
CA GLU A 122 -16.87 2.77 21.43
C GLU A 122 -16.66 1.72 22.51
N TYR A 123 -15.42 1.24 22.63
CA TYR A 123 -15.03 0.36 23.73
C TYR A 123 -14.53 1.17 24.92
N PRO A 124 -14.80 0.76 26.17
CA PRO A 124 -14.42 1.54 27.37
C PRO A 124 -12.93 1.90 27.46
N ASN A 125 -12.04 1.00 26.99
CA ASN A 125 -10.59 1.17 27.08
C ASN A 125 -9.90 1.14 25.70
N TYR A 126 -10.66 1.29 24.61
CA TYR A 126 -10.10 1.29 23.26
C TYR A 126 -10.89 2.21 22.34
N ARG A 127 -10.41 3.45 22.24
CA ARG A 127 -11.12 4.53 21.55
C ARG A 127 -11.07 4.38 20.04
N ALA A 128 -12.03 5.02 19.37
CA ALA A 128 -12.12 5.02 17.91
C ALA A 128 -10.84 5.45 17.21
N GLU A 129 -10.15 6.48 17.72
CA GLU A 129 -8.90 6.97 17.13
C GLU A 129 -7.79 5.92 17.23
N GLN A 130 -7.76 5.14 18.31
CA GLN A 130 -6.77 4.09 18.52
C GLN A 130 -7.04 2.86 17.62
N ILE A 131 -8.31 2.58 17.30
CA ILE A 131 -8.68 1.56 16.32
C ILE A 131 -8.24 1.98 14.91
N GLN A 132 -8.51 3.23 14.53
CA GLN A 132 -8.04 3.78 13.25
C GLN A 132 -6.51 3.79 13.17
N GLU A 133 -5.83 4.14 14.27
CA GLU A 133 -4.37 4.06 14.37
C GLU A 133 -3.89 2.62 14.18
N LYS A 134 -4.55 1.66 14.80
CA LYS A 134 -4.19 0.25 14.64
C LYS A 134 -4.38 -0.27 13.21
N GLN A 135 -5.42 0.19 12.51
CA GLN A 135 -5.58 -0.09 11.08
C GLN A 135 -4.36 0.41 10.27
N ARG A 136 -3.88 1.63 10.57
CA ARG A 136 -2.66 2.20 9.95
C ARG A 136 -1.41 1.41 10.33
N GLU A 137 -1.28 0.99 11.58
CA GLU A 137 -0.16 0.17 12.05
C GLU A 137 -0.10 -1.19 11.35
N VAL A 138 -1.24 -1.86 11.11
CA VAL A 138 -1.28 -3.11 10.34
C VAL A 138 -0.77 -2.89 8.91
N LEU A 139 -1.19 -1.80 8.26
CA LEU A 139 -0.71 -1.44 6.92
C LEU A 139 0.80 -1.16 6.92
N ALA A 140 1.29 -0.42 7.91
CA ALA A 140 2.72 -0.13 8.08
C ALA A 140 3.54 -1.40 8.36
N ALA A 141 3.02 -2.33 9.18
CA ALA A 141 3.64 -3.63 9.45
C ALA A 141 3.75 -4.49 8.19
N PHE A 142 2.73 -4.47 7.33
CA PHE A 142 2.82 -5.12 6.02
C PHE A 142 3.90 -4.47 5.15
N ASP A 143 3.95 -3.14 5.08
CA ASP A 143 4.95 -2.43 4.28
C ASP A 143 6.38 -2.71 4.76
N LEU A 144 6.61 -2.65 6.08
CA LEU A 144 7.90 -2.99 6.69
C LEU A 144 8.29 -4.45 6.43
N GLY A 145 7.33 -5.37 6.53
CA GLY A 145 7.54 -6.78 6.21
C GLY A 145 7.89 -6.98 4.73
N LYS A 146 7.15 -6.32 3.83
CA LYS A 146 7.39 -6.39 2.38
C LYS A 146 8.75 -5.83 1.99
N ALA A 147 9.15 -4.70 2.55
CA ALA A 147 10.49 -4.16 2.38
C ALA A 147 11.52 -5.24 2.78
N LYS A 148 11.46 -5.74 4.02
CA LYS A 148 12.38 -6.78 4.51
C LYS A 148 12.45 -8.03 3.63
N ALA A 149 11.31 -8.51 3.13
CA ALA A 149 11.27 -9.69 2.28
C ALA A 149 11.87 -9.46 0.88
N ASN A 150 11.73 -8.24 0.35
CA ASN A 150 12.04 -7.95 -1.04
C ASN A 150 13.36 -7.17 -1.23
N THR A 151 13.92 -6.52 -0.20
CA THR A 151 15.04 -5.57 -0.35
C THR A 151 16.21 -6.18 -1.12
N SER A 152 16.67 -7.39 -0.81
CA SER A 152 17.82 -8.00 -1.49
C SER A 152 17.55 -8.20 -2.98
N THR A 153 16.51 -8.97 -3.33
CA THR A 153 16.12 -9.23 -4.72
C THR A 153 15.84 -7.95 -5.51
N PHE A 154 15.13 -7.00 -4.89
CA PHE A 154 14.83 -5.71 -5.49
C PHE A 154 16.13 -4.96 -5.80
N MET A 155 17.03 -4.84 -4.83
CA MET A 155 18.27 -4.07 -4.98
C MET A 155 19.23 -4.69 -6.00
N ASP A 156 19.26 -6.01 -6.12
CA ASP A 156 20.10 -6.71 -7.10
C ASP A 156 19.60 -6.45 -8.53
N THR A 157 18.28 -6.56 -8.76
CA THR A 157 17.66 -6.34 -10.07
C THR A 157 17.61 -4.86 -10.44
N ALA A 158 17.31 -4.00 -9.46
CA ALA A 158 17.24 -2.55 -9.65
C ALA A 158 18.58 -1.99 -10.08
N LYS A 159 19.70 -2.52 -9.57
CA LYS A 159 21.05 -2.12 -9.98
C LYS A 159 21.23 -2.18 -11.49
N GLU A 160 20.91 -3.32 -12.11
CA GLU A 160 21.07 -3.49 -13.56
C GLU A 160 20.16 -2.55 -14.35
N SER A 161 18.90 -2.44 -13.92
CA SER A 161 17.90 -1.65 -14.61
C SER A 161 18.03 -0.14 -14.43
N LEU A 162 18.64 0.32 -13.32
CA LEU A 162 18.92 1.72 -13.07
C LEU A 162 20.24 2.16 -13.71
N ASN A 163 21.20 1.26 -13.93
CA ASN A 163 22.43 1.57 -14.68
C ASN A 163 22.17 2.02 -16.13
N SER A 164 20.99 1.74 -16.70
CA SER A 164 20.62 2.27 -18.02
C SER A 164 20.21 3.75 -17.99
N ILE A 165 20.00 4.32 -16.79
CA ILE A 165 19.67 5.73 -16.60
C ILE A 165 20.99 6.50 -16.42
N PRO A 166 21.28 7.53 -17.24
CA PRO A 166 22.51 8.31 -17.13
C PRO A 166 22.66 9.08 -15.80
N ASP A 167 23.90 9.19 -15.29
CA ASP A 167 24.28 9.77 -13.98
C ASP A 167 23.90 11.25 -13.72
N ASN A 168 23.22 11.93 -14.64
CA ASN A 168 22.77 13.32 -14.48
C ASN A 168 21.32 13.53 -14.92
N SER A 169 20.55 12.45 -15.03
CA SER A 169 19.18 12.55 -15.50
C SER A 169 18.26 13.19 -14.46
N SER A 170 17.34 14.04 -14.91
CA SER A 170 16.25 14.54 -14.07
C SER A 170 15.16 13.48 -13.98
N ILE A 171 14.82 13.06 -12.76
CA ILE A 171 13.87 11.97 -12.53
C ILE A 171 12.74 12.45 -11.62
N LEU A 172 11.50 12.13 -12.02
CA LEU A 172 10.31 12.30 -11.19
C LEU A 172 9.66 10.94 -10.92
N ILE A 173 9.37 10.64 -9.66
CA ILE A 173 8.59 9.46 -9.27
C ILE A 173 7.13 9.90 -9.06
N LEU A 174 6.19 9.27 -9.76
CA LEU A 174 4.76 9.39 -9.47
C LEU A 174 4.38 8.30 -8.48
N ARG A 175 4.06 8.66 -7.24
CA ARG A 175 3.81 7.70 -6.15
C ARG A 175 2.50 6.93 -6.35
N SER A 176 2.55 5.89 -7.19
CA SER A 176 1.40 5.05 -7.57
C SER A 176 1.44 3.63 -6.96
N ALA A 177 2.31 3.42 -5.97
CA ALA A 177 2.41 2.17 -5.22
C ALA A 177 2.55 2.41 -3.70
N ARG A 178 2.53 1.30 -2.94
CA ARG A 178 2.64 1.27 -1.49
C ARG A 178 4.00 1.81 -1.00
N PRO A 179 4.08 2.39 0.21
CA PRO A 179 5.30 2.99 0.77
C PRO A 179 6.56 2.12 0.67
N TRP A 180 6.48 0.82 0.95
CA TRP A 180 7.65 -0.08 0.91
C TRP A 180 8.36 -0.07 -0.45
N MET A 181 7.59 0.03 -1.54
CA MET A 181 8.14 0.02 -2.90
C MET A 181 8.78 1.36 -3.22
N ILE A 182 8.15 2.46 -2.81
CA ILE A 182 8.69 3.81 -2.97
C ILE A 182 10.03 3.94 -2.23
N GLN A 183 10.10 3.46 -0.99
CA GLN A 183 11.32 3.43 -0.19
C GLN A 183 12.41 2.58 -0.87
N SER A 184 12.07 1.39 -1.37
CA SER A 184 13.02 0.52 -2.09
C SER A 184 13.58 1.19 -3.34
N ILE A 185 12.75 1.91 -4.10
CA ILE A 185 13.17 2.66 -5.30
C ILE A 185 14.14 3.78 -4.92
N ILE A 186 13.78 4.57 -3.90
CA ILE A 186 14.63 5.68 -3.41
C ILE A 186 15.98 5.14 -2.91
N GLU A 187 15.98 4.07 -2.13
CA GLU A 187 17.20 3.41 -1.65
C GLU A 187 18.09 2.91 -2.81
N ALA A 188 17.49 2.30 -3.83
CA ALA A 188 18.21 1.84 -5.02
C ALA A 188 18.83 3.01 -5.81
N ILE A 189 18.07 4.09 -6.04
CA ILE A 189 18.56 5.27 -6.75
C ILE A 189 19.66 5.97 -5.96
N ASN A 190 19.50 6.12 -4.64
CA ASN A 190 20.53 6.70 -3.78
C ASN A 190 21.83 5.88 -3.80
N LYS A 191 21.71 4.55 -3.76
CA LYS A 191 22.86 3.66 -3.73
C LYS A 191 23.59 3.58 -5.07
N TYR A 192 22.85 3.52 -6.18
CA TYR A 192 23.43 3.25 -7.50
C TYR A 192 23.49 4.46 -8.41
N GLY A 193 22.48 5.33 -8.37
CA GLY A 193 22.28 6.39 -9.34
C GLY A 193 23.01 7.70 -9.02
N LYS A 194 23.26 8.04 -7.74
CA LYS A 194 23.72 9.39 -7.33
C LYS A 194 22.90 10.53 -7.95
N ILE A 195 21.65 10.25 -8.32
CA ILE A 195 20.74 11.17 -9.00
C ILE A 195 19.77 11.74 -7.97
N SER A 196 19.57 13.05 -8.00
CA SER A 196 18.52 13.70 -7.21
C SER A 196 17.16 13.42 -7.84
N ILE A 197 16.23 12.84 -7.08
CA ILE A 197 14.86 12.53 -7.52
C ILE A 197 13.89 13.54 -6.96
N ASP A 198 12.94 13.93 -7.79
CA ASP A 198 11.73 14.59 -7.36
C ASP A 198 10.60 13.57 -7.22
N LEU A 199 9.60 13.88 -6.40
CA LEU A 199 8.48 12.98 -6.17
C LEU A 199 7.16 13.72 -6.14
N LEU A 200 6.15 13.15 -6.82
CA LEU A 200 4.77 13.61 -6.84
C LEU A 200 3.87 12.59 -6.11
N GLY A 201 3.16 13.04 -5.06
CA GLY A 201 2.32 12.20 -4.22
C GLY A 201 1.08 12.90 -3.68
N GLN A 202 0.42 12.27 -2.71
CA GLN A 202 -0.76 12.80 -2.01
C GLN A 202 -0.35 13.63 -0.79
N ASP A 203 -1.24 14.52 -0.33
CA ASP A 203 -1.05 15.30 0.90
C ASP A 203 -0.80 14.42 2.12
N ALA A 204 -1.55 13.31 2.24
CA ALA A 204 -1.49 12.38 3.38
C ALA A 204 -0.09 11.80 3.66
N VAL A 205 0.84 11.85 2.69
CA VAL A 205 2.21 11.34 2.83
C VAL A 205 3.28 12.41 2.58
N ALA A 206 2.89 13.66 2.32
CA ALA A 206 3.83 14.70 1.91
C ALA A 206 4.93 14.94 2.95
N GLU A 207 4.60 14.94 4.24
CA GLU A 207 5.58 15.14 5.32
C GLU A 207 6.56 13.97 5.48
N GLU A 208 6.08 12.73 5.38
CA GLU A 208 6.95 11.53 5.40
C GLU A 208 7.97 11.60 4.24
N LEU A 209 7.50 11.98 3.05
CA LEU A 209 8.32 12.03 1.85
C LEU A 209 9.36 13.16 1.89
N LYS A 210 8.99 14.36 2.35
CA LYS A 210 9.92 15.49 2.50
C LYS A 210 11.10 15.19 3.42
N SER A 211 10.91 14.30 4.40
CA SER A 211 11.96 13.92 5.34
C SER A 211 13.02 12.99 4.75
N ASN A 212 12.80 12.45 3.54
CA ASN A 212 13.71 11.50 2.93
C ASN A 212 14.90 12.20 2.26
N PRO A 213 16.16 11.93 2.68
CA PRO A 213 17.34 12.63 2.15
C PRO A 213 17.63 12.31 0.67
N GLY A 214 17.01 11.28 0.10
CA GLY A 214 17.11 10.97 -1.32
C GLY A 214 16.24 11.85 -2.22
N ILE A 215 15.26 12.55 -1.65
CA ILE A 215 14.29 13.35 -2.41
C ILE A 215 14.72 14.81 -2.39
N LYS A 216 14.82 15.43 -3.57
CA LYS A 216 15.18 16.84 -3.73
C LYS A 216 13.95 17.74 -3.57
N ASN A 217 12.89 17.48 -4.32
CA ASN A 217 11.62 18.18 -4.20
C ASN A 217 10.47 17.20 -4.05
N THR A 218 9.49 17.58 -3.22
CA THR A 218 8.23 16.85 -3.09
C THR A 218 7.08 17.75 -3.56
N TYR A 219 6.24 17.20 -4.42
CA TYR A 219 5.04 17.84 -4.95
C TYR A 219 3.81 17.06 -4.49
N SER A 220 2.70 17.77 -4.31
CA SER A 220 1.41 17.16 -3.98
C SER A 220 0.39 17.45 -5.07
N TYR A 221 -0.39 16.43 -5.44
CA TYR A 221 -1.59 16.59 -6.26
C TYR A 221 -2.87 16.71 -5.43
N GLY A 222 -2.76 16.78 -4.09
CA GLY A 222 -3.88 16.82 -3.16
C GLY A 222 -4.30 15.45 -2.65
N ASP A 223 -5.59 15.32 -2.32
CA ASP A 223 -6.20 14.07 -1.88
C ASP A 223 -6.72 13.20 -3.04
N GLY A 224 -7.00 11.93 -2.76
CA GLY A 224 -7.59 11.01 -3.73
C GLY A 224 -6.57 10.41 -4.71
N PHE A 225 -6.99 10.12 -5.94
CA PHE A 225 -6.18 9.36 -6.90
C PHE A 225 -5.66 10.26 -8.03
N PHE A 226 -4.57 9.84 -8.68
CA PHE A 226 -4.14 10.46 -9.94
C PHE A 226 -5.32 10.53 -10.91
N SER A 227 -5.55 11.71 -11.46
CA SER A 227 -6.63 11.98 -12.40
C SER A 227 -6.20 13.12 -13.32
N PRO A 228 -6.08 12.87 -14.64
CA PRO A 228 -5.70 13.91 -15.59
C PRO A 228 -6.74 15.03 -15.69
N ASN A 229 -7.97 14.78 -15.24
CA ASN A 229 -9.08 15.74 -15.31
C ASN A 229 -9.13 16.68 -14.10
N THR A 230 -8.49 16.31 -12.98
CA THR A 230 -8.61 17.06 -11.72
C THR A 230 -7.26 17.50 -11.16
N ILE A 231 -6.14 17.06 -11.75
CA ILE A 231 -4.82 17.54 -11.36
C ILE A 231 -4.69 19.03 -11.71
N ASP A 232 -4.11 19.81 -10.78
CA ASP A 232 -3.94 21.26 -10.96
C ASP A 232 -3.05 21.56 -12.17
N SER A 233 -3.57 22.39 -13.09
CA SER A 233 -2.83 22.81 -14.29
C SER A 233 -1.55 23.58 -13.95
N TYR A 234 -1.54 24.36 -12.86
CA TYR A 234 -0.35 25.08 -12.43
C TYR A 234 0.75 24.12 -11.98
N LEU A 235 0.38 23.05 -11.26
CA LEU A 235 1.31 21.99 -10.88
C LEU A 235 1.89 21.29 -12.12
N ILE A 236 1.05 20.96 -13.11
CA ILE A 236 1.52 20.36 -14.36
C ILE A 236 2.51 21.28 -15.08
N GLU A 237 2.20 22.57 -15.19
CA GLU A 237 3.10 23.56 -15.81
C GLU A 237 4.44 23.64 -15.07
N GLN A 238 4.41 23.67 -13.73
CA GLN A 238 5.61 23.66 -12.89
C GLN A 238 6.47 22.42 -13.13
N LEU A 239 5.86 21.23 -13.20
CA LEU A 239 6.57 19.98 -13.44
C LEU A 239 7.12 19.90 -14.88
N ASN A 240 6.37 20.38 -15.87
CA ASN A 240 6.80 20.42 -17.27
C ASN A 240 8.02 21.35 -17.45
N ASN A 241 8.03 22.50 -16.79
CA ASN A 241 9.16 23.45 -16.81
C ASN A 241 10.47 22.86 -16.27
N THR A 242 10.41 21.78 -15.48
CA THR A 242 11.60 21.06 -15.01
C THR A 242 12.24 20.19 -16.10
N SER A 243 11.50 19.86 -17.16
CA SER A 243 11.98 19.06 -18.31
C SER A 243 12.60 17.72 -17.88
N TYR A 244 11.79 16.88 -17.21
CA TYR A 244 12.25 15.58 -16.72
C TYR A 244 12.70 14.65 -17.86
N ASP A 245 13.88 14.03 -17.70
CA ASP A 245 14.35 12.98 -18.60
C ASP A 245 13.52 11.71 -18.43
N PHE A 246 13.24 11.34 -17.18
CA PHE A 246 12.50 10.12 -16.85
C PHE A 246 11.38 10.41 -15.85
N ILE A 247 10.21 9.85 -16.13
CA ILE A 247 9.19 9.60 -15.10
C ILE A 247 9.20 8.11 -14.76
N LEU A 248 9.35 7.80 -13.48
CA LEU A 248 9.24 6.44 -12.96
C LEU A 248 7.84 6.22 -12.38
N LEU A 249 7.20 5.14 -12.82
CA LEU A 249 5.89 4.69 -12.39
C LEU A 249 6.05 3.38 -11.59
N PRO A 250 6.00 3.41 -10.25
CA PRO A 250 5.92 2.23 -9.41
C PRO A 250 4.66 1.41 -9.74
N MET A 251 4.84 0.23 -10.33
CA MET A 251 3.74 -0.64 -10.74
C MET A 251 3.71 -1.88 -9.85
N ALA A 252 2.69 -2.01 -9.01
CA ALA A 252 2.50 -3.14 -8.10
C ALA A 252 2.10 -4.43 -8.82
N ASN A 253 1.74 -4.35 -10.10
CA ASN A 253 1.44 -5.49 -10.95
C ASN A 253 1.89 -5.21 -12.39
N ASN A 254 1.94 -6.26 -13.20
CA ASN A 254 2.38 -6.23 -14.59
C ASN A 254 1.24 -5.91 -15.59
N HIS A 255 0.02 -5.66 -15.12
CA HIS A 255 -1.12 -5.28 -15.94
C HIS A 255 -1.28 -3.75 -15.94
N LEU A 256 -1.35 -3.14 -17.12
CA LEU A 256 -1.44 -1.67 -17.25
C LEU A 256 -2.84 -1.13 -16.91
N ASP A 257 -3.86 -1.98 -16.81
CA ASP A 257 -5.27 -1.60 -16.71
C ASP A 257 -5.60 -0.69 -15.51
N GLY A 258 -4.86 -0.83 -14.40
CA GLY A 258 -5.02 0.02 -13.21
C GLY A 258 -4.21 1.33 -13.23
N TYR A 259 -3.38 1.54 -14.24
CA TYR A 259 -2.38 2.63 -14.26
C TYR A 259 -2.67 3.72 -15.29
N ARG A 260 -3.79 3.63 -16.02
CA ARG A 260 -4.14 4.58 -17.08
C ARG A 260 -4.01 6.03 -16.62
N ASN A 261 -4.67 6.43 -15.53
CA ASN A 261 -4.63 7.82 -15.08
C ASN A 261 -3.22 8.28 -14.69
N VAL A 262 -2.42 7.40 -14.10
CA VAL A 262 -1.03 7.71 -13.72
C VAL A 262 -0.19 7.95 -14.97
N ILE A 263 -0.37 7.13 -16.00
CA ILE A 263 0.31 7.27 -17.29
C ILE A 263 -0.15 8.54 -18.00
N GLU A 264 -1.44 8.86 -18.02
CA GLU A 264 -1.92 10.11 -18.64
C GLU A 264 -1.39 11.34 -17.91
N VAL A 265 -1.34 11.34 -16.57
CA VAL A 265 -0.70 12.43 -15.81
C VAL A 265 0.79 12.53 -16.16
N ALA A 266 1.50 11.41 -16.27
CA ALA A 266 2.90 11.42 -16.70
C ALA A 266 3.07 12.03 -18.10
N ARG A 267 2.14 11.77 -19.03
CA ARG A 267 2.16 12.36 -20.38
C ARG A 267 1.95 13.87 -20.37
N LEU A 268 1.09 14.39 -19.50
CA LEU A 268 0.87 15.84 -19.34
C LEU A 268 2.15 16.58 -18.91
N ILE A 269 3.04 15.91 -18.18
CA ILE A 269 4.33 16.45 -17.74
C ILE A 269 5.39 16.38 -18.87
N GLU A 270 5.12 15.63 -19.93
CA GLU A 270 5.95 15.49 -21.14
C GLU A 270 7.43 15.07 -20.95
N PRO A 271 7.74 14.04 -20.16
CA PRO A 271 9.12 13.57 -20.01
C PRO A 271 9.67 12.97 -21.31
N LYS A 272 10.99 12.79 -21.41
CA LYS A 272 11.59 12.06 -22.54
C LYS A 272 11.23 10.57 -22.51
N PHE A 273 11.18 9.98 -21.32
CA PHE A 273 10.84 8.57 -21.11
C PHE A 273 9.85 8.40 -19.95
N ILE A 274 8.92 7.47 -20.11
CA ILE A 274 8.08 6.95 -19.03
C ILE A 274 8.47 5.50 -18.81
N LEU A 275 8.96 5.18 -17.61
CA LEU A 275 9.37 3.83 -17.23
C LEU A 275 8.45 3.29 -16.13
N GLY A 276 7.96 2.07 -16.29
CA GLY A 276 7.40 1.30 -15.19
C GLY A 276 8.52 0.65 -14.39
N ILE A 277 8.45 0.70 -13.07
CA ILE A 277 9.34 -0.06 -12.16
C ILE A 277 8.49 -1.04 -11.35
N TYR A 278 8.90 -2.30 -11.30
CA TYR A 278 8.09 -3.41 -10.77
C TYR A 278 8.58 -3.90 -9.39
N PRO A 279 7.78 -4.71 -8.66
CA PRO A 279 8.12 -5.19 -7.31
C PRO A 279 9.41 -6.01 -7.24
N GLU A 280 9.83 -6.57 -8.38
CA GLU A 280 11.08 -7.31 -8.54
C GLU A 280 12.30 -6.39 -8.76
N GLY A 281 12.09 -5.09 -8.97
CA GLY A 281 13.14 -4.08 -9.15
C GLY A 281 13.48 -3.75 -10.60
N ASN A 282 12.99 -4.52 -11.58
CA ASN A 282 13.25 -4.24 -12.99
C ASN A 282 12.44 -3.03 -13.49
N THR A 283 13.02 -2.30 -14.44
CA THR A 283 12.32 -1.25 -15.19
C THR A 283 11.84 -1.77 -16.56
N ARG A 284 10.80 -1.16 -17.12
CA ARG A 284 10.39 -1.34 -18.51
C ARG A 284 9.92 -0.01 -19.11
N THR A 285 10.30 0.25 -20.35
CA THR A 285 9.80 1.41 -21.08
C THR A 285 8.33 1.26 -21.38
N ILE A 286 7.53 2.20 -20.90
CA ILE A 286 6.10 2.34 -21.24
C ILE A 286 5.98 3.23 -22.47
N GLU A 287 6.70 4.36 -22.46
CA GLU A 287 6.66 5.33 -23.55
C GLU A 287 8.00 6.05 -23.70
N GLN A 288 8.33 6.42 -24.93
CA GLN A 288 9.47 7.27 -25.26
C GLN A 288 8.96 8.38 -26.18
N LYS A 289 9.25 9.64 -25.82
CA LYS A 289 8.91 10.81 -26.66
C LYS A 289 9.65 10.65 -27.99
N LYS A 290 8.89 10.50 -29.09
CA LYS A 290 9.48 10.46 -30.43
C LYS A 290 10.10 11.83 -30.71
N MET A 291 11.43 11.89 -30.83
CA MET A 291 12.07 13.10 -31.34
C MET A 291 11.61 13.27 -32.79
N SER A 292 10.91 14.36 -33.08
CA SER A 292 10.71 14.81 -34.46
C SER A 292 12.09 15.02 -35.08
N LYS A 293 12.43 14.20 -36.08
CA LYS A 293 13.57 14.46 -36.95
C LYS A 293 13.26 15.76 -37.71
N PHE A 294 13.90 16.84 -37.32
CA PHE A 294 14.02 18.04 -38.16
C PHE A 294 15.23 17.88 -39.07
#